data_AF-A0A1C3TNP7-F1
#
_entry.id   AF-A0A1C3TNP7-F1
#
_cell.length_a   1.000
_cell.length_b   1.000
_cell.length_c   1.000
_cell.angle_alpha   90.00
_cell.angle_beta   90.00
_cell.angle_gamma   90.00
#
_symmetry.space_group_name_H-M   'P 1'
#
loop_
_entity.id
_entity.type
_entity.pdbx_description
1 polymer ?
#
loop_
_entity_poly.entity_id
_entity_poly.type
_entity_poly.pdbx_seq_one_letter_code
_entity_poly.pdbx_strand_id
1 'polypeptide(L)'
;MLITHGHNDHIRPETLLRLRNRIGPLVVPHSAGRRLQDPSLKLMLQALGFEWVIALHEFERIALADWAITALPLLGEHSDLDIQGKAGSHLCIDGRSAAC
;
A
#
# COMPACT_ATOMS: atom_id res chain seq x y z
N MET A 1 -1.54 -7.20 -4.80
CA MET A 1 -0.53 -6.23 -5.33
C MET A 1 -0.20 -5.25 -4.22
N LEU A 2 1.07 -4.90 -4.07
CA LEU A 2 1.56 -4.00 -3.02
C LEU A 2 1.85 -2.62 -3.62
N ILE A 3 1.40 -1.55 -2.96
CA ILE A 3 1.67 -0.17 -3.34
C ILE A 3 2.31 0.52 -2.13
N THR A 4 3.49 1.11 -2.31
CA THR A 4 4.28 1.65 -1.19
C THR A 4 3.81 3.03 -0.75
N HIS A 5 3.46 3.93 -1.69
CA HIS A 5 2.99 5.28 -1.40
C HIS A 5 2.32 5.94 -2.63
N GLY A 6 1.83 7.17 -2.44
CA GLY A 6 0.98 7.89 -3.38
C GLY A 6 1.67 8.66 -4.52
N HIS A 7 2.96 8.44 -4.79
CA HIS A 7 3.62 9.08 -5.94
C HIS A 7 3.22 8.42 -7.27
N ASN A 8 3.13 9.23 -8.32
CA ASN A 8 2.53 8.83 -9.61
C ASN A 8 3.28 7.68 -10.30
N ASP A 9 4.55 7.47 -9.99
CA ASP A 9 5.36 6.35 -10.46
C ASP A 9 5.14 5.05 -9.67
N HIS A 10 4.59 5.13 -8.45
CA HIS A 10 4.20 3.98 -7.63
C HIS A 10 2.71 3.62 -7.75
N ILE A 11 1.86 4.58 -8.14
CA ILE A 11 0.43 4.37 -8.38
C ILE A 11 -0.02 4.98 -9.71
N ARG A 12 -0.31 4.12 -10.69
CA ARG A 12 -0.80 4.50 -12.03
C ARG A 12 -2.24 4.01 -12.22
N PRO A 13 -3.26 4.88 -12.07
CA PRO A 13 -4.66 4.48 -12.23
C PRO A 13 -4.94 3.81 -13.59
N GLU A 14 -4.31 4.28 -14.66
CA GLU A 14 -4.43 3.67 -15.99
C GLU A 14 -4.04 2.19 -15.99
N THR A 15 -2.85 1.86 -15.46
CA THR A 15 -2.35 0.49 -15.39
C THR A 15 -3.20 -0.37 -14.47
N LEU A 16 -3.57 0.17 -13.29
CA LEU A 16 -4.40 -0.53 -12.33
C LEU A 16 -5.77 -0.87 -12.91
N LEU A 17 -6.44 0.07 -13.60
CA LEU A 17 -7.75 -0.16 -14.21
C LEU A 17 -7.70 -1.22 -15.30
N ARG A 18 -6.64 -1.25 -16.12
CA ARG A 18 -6.43 -2.33 -17.11
C ARG A 18 -6.24 -3.71 -16.46
N LEU A 19 -5.63 -3.75 -15.28
CA LEU A 19 -5.36 -4.97 -14.52
C LEU A 19 -6.47 -5.34 -13.52
N ARG A 20 -7.50 -4.51 -13.35
CA ARG A 20 -8.47 -4.60 -12.25
C ARG A 20 -9.12 -5.98 -12.09
N ASN A 21 -9.42 -6.66 -13.19
CA ASN A 21 -10.04 -7.99 -13.16
C ASN A 21 -9.03 -9.15 -13.17
N ARG A 22 -7.74 -8.86 -13.05
CA ARG A 22 -6.63 -9.82 -13.10
C ARG A 22 -5.79 -9.83 -11.83
N ILE A 23 -5.97 -8.84 -10.96
CA ILE A 23 -5.23 -8.73 -9.70
C ILE A 23 -6.17 -8.97 -8.52
N GLY A 24 -5.65 -9.65 -7.50
CA GLY A 24 -6.36 -9.86 -6.24
C GLY A 24 -6.35 -8.61 -5.35
N PRO A 25 -6.39 -8.78 -4.02
CA PRO A 25 -6.39 -7.66 -3.09
C PRO A 25 -5.22 -6.70 -3.31
N LEU A 26 -5.51 -5.41 -3.17
CA LEU A 26 -4.52 -4.34 -3.09
C LEU A 26 -4.15 -4.12 -1.62
N VAL A 27 -2.86 -4.06 -1.33
CA VAL A 27 -2.34 -3.65 -0.02
C VAL A 27 -1.66 -2.29 -0.18
N VAL A 28 -2.08 -1.34 0.64
CA VAL A 28 -1.62 0.05 0.63
C VAL A 28 -1.21 0.48 2.04
N PRO A 29 -0.35 1.49 2.20
CA PRO A 29 -0.14 2.10 3.51
C PRO A 29 -1.42 2.74 4.03
N HIS A 30 -1.61 2.68 5.34
CA HIS A 30 -2.62 3.47 6.02
C HIS A 30 -2.24 4.95 6.04
N SER A 31 -3.17 5.81 5.65
CA SER A 31 -3.11 7.26 5.87
C SER A 31 -3.97 7.62 7.08
N ALA A 32 -3.51 8.46 8.02
CA ALA A 32 -4.35 8.95 9.13
C ALA A 32 -5.65 9.65 8.66
N GLY A 33 -5.72 10.00 7.37
CA GLY A 33 -6.83 10.71 6.76
C GLY A 33 -6.92 12.15 7.27
N ARG A 34 -7.79 12.94 6.65
CA ARG A 34 -8.14 14.31 7.07
C ARG A 34 -7.08 15.39 6.80
N ARG A 35 -6.11 15.13 5.92
CA ARG A 35 -5.14 16.13 5.44
C ARG A 35 -5.18 16.23 3.92
N LEU A 36 -5.07 17.44 3.39
CA LEU A 36 -5.13 17.66 1.94
C LEU A 36 -3.95 17.02 1.21
N GLN A 37 -2.77 17.02 1.84
CA GLN A 37 -1.55 16.41 1.30
C GLN A 37 -1.49 14.88 1.42
N ASP A 38 -2.36 14.26 2.22
CA ASP A 38 -2.34 12.81 2.50
C ASP A 38 -3.72 12.18 2.22
N PRO A 39 -4.18 12.21 0.94
CA PRO A 39 -5.43 11.58 0.57
C PRO A 39 -5.34 10.06 0.75
N SER A 40 -6.42 9.45 1.23
CA SER A 40 -6.43 8.01 1.46
C SER A 40 -6.39 7.21 0.16
N LEU A 41 -5.29 6.50 -0.09
CA LEU A 41 -5.17 5.58 -1.22
C LEU A 41 -6.24 4.49 -1.19
N LYS A 42 -6.61 4.01 0.00
CA LYS A 42 -7.69 3.03 0.16
C LYS A 42 -9.01 3.56 -0.38
N LEU A 43 -9.44 4.74 0.06
CA LEU A 43 -10.69 5.35 -0.41
C LEU A 43 -10.63 5.68 -1.90
N MET A 44 -9.50 6.19 -2.39
CA MET A 44 -9.29 6.48 -3.81
C MET A 44 -9.45 5.22 -4.67
N LEU A 45 -8.80 4.12 -4.30
CA LEU A 45 -8.87 2.86 -5.05
C LEU A 45 -10.27 2.23 -4.97
N GLN A 46 -10.93 2.32 -3.81
CA GLN A 46 -12.33 1.89 -3.70
C GLN A 46 -13.25 2.71 -4.61
N ALA A 47 -13.05 4.03 -4.72
CA ALA A 47 -13.79 4.88 -5.65
C ALA A 47 -13.53 4.53 -7.12
N LEU A 48 -12.33 4.02 -7.45
CA LEU A 48 -12.00 3.46 -8.78
C LEU A 48 -12.55 2.03 -8.98
N GLY A 49 -13.21 1.47 -7.97
CA GLY A 49 -13.92 0.20 -8.01
C GLY A 49 -13.09 -1.02 -7.60
N PHE A 50 -11.93 -0.84 -6.97
CA PHE A 50 -11.24 -1.96 -6.33
C PHE A 50 -11.98 -2.36 -5.05
N GLU A 51 -12.60 -3.54 -5.05
CA GLU A 51 -13.41 -4.00 -3.91
C GLU A 51 -12.54 -4.35 -2.69
N TRP A 52 -11.40 -4.98 -2.93
CA TRP A 52 -10.52 -5.51 -1.89
C TRP A 52 -9.26 -4.65 -1.73
N VAL A 53 -9.35 -3.61 -0.90
CA VAL A 53 -8.22 -2.74 -0.56
C VAL A 53 -7.95 -2.77 0.95
N ILE A 54 -6.80 -3.31 1.32
CA ILE A 54 -6.34 -3.46 2.70
C ILE A 54 -5.32 -2.36 2.97
N ALA A 55 -5.59 -1.53 3.98
CA ALA A 55 -4.65 -0.52 4.44
C ALA A 55 -3.94 -1.07 5.68
N LEU A 56 -2.61 -1.04 5.71
CA LEU A 56 -1.80 -1.46 6.85
C LEU A 56 -1.12 -0.26 7.50
N HIS A 57 -1.20 -0.18 8.81
CA HIS A 57 -0.34 0.70 9.59
C HIS A 57 1.10 0.15 9.64
N GLU A 58 2.05 1.00 10.00
CA GLU A 58 3.43 0.59 10.21
C GLU A 58 3.51 -0.59 11.20
N PHE A 59 4.32 -1.58 10.85
CA PHE A 59 4.48 -2.85 11.56
C PHE A 59 3.23 -3.75 11.65
N GLU A 60 2.08 -3.36 11.09
CA GLU A 60 0.98 -4.29 10.90
C GLU A 60 1.35 -5.36 9.89
N ARG A 61 0.78 -6.55 10.12
CA ARG A 61 1.12 -7.77 9.40
C ARG A 61 -0.13 -8.50 8.96
N ILE A 62 -0.14 -8.89 7.69
CA ILE A 62 -1.05 -9.91 7.16
C ILE A 62 -0.25 -11.22 7.19
N ALA A 63 -0.71 -12.21 7.94
CA ALA A 63 -0.06 -13.51 8.05
C ALA A 63 -1.01 -14.64 7.64
N LEU A 64 -0.50 -15.53 6.81
CA LEU A 64 -1.08 -16.83 6.48
C LEU A 64 -0.04 -17.91 6.78
N ALA A 65 -0.43 -19.19 6.67
CA ALA A 65 0.38 -20.32 7.16
C ALA A 65 1.85 -20.25 6.74
N ASP A 66 2.11 -20.06 5.45
CA ASP A 66 3.46 -20.15 4.89
C ASP A 66 4.00 -18.80 4.38
N TRP A 67 3.22 -17.72 4.54
CA TRP A 67 3.65 -16.39 4.09
C TRP A 67 3.10 -15.25 4.94
N ALA A 68 3.79 -14.12 4.88
CA ALA A 68 3.31 -12.89 5.46
C ALA A 68 3.81 -11.65 4.74
N ILE A 69 3.04 -10.58 4.89
CA ILE A 69 3.39 -9.22 4.48
C ILE A 69 3.38 -8.37 5.75
N THR A 70 4.48 -7.65 6.01
CA THR A 70 4.58 -6.68 7.11
C THR A 70 4.85 -5.30 6.52
N ALA A 71 4.08 -4.29 6.92
CA ALA A 71 4.36 -2.92 6.56
C ALA A 71 5.61 -2.42 7.32
N LEU A 72 6.57 -1.86 6.61
CA LEU A 72 7.78 -1.27 7.18
C LEU A 72 7.69 0.26 7.17
N PRO A 73 8.25 0.95 8.18
CA PRO A 73 8.28 2.40 8.18
C PRO A 73 9.08 2.91 6.98
N LEU A 74 8.54 3.92 6.28
CA LEU A 74 9.21 4.62 5.19
C LEU A 74 9.32 6.10 5.57
N LEU A 75 10.55 6.60 5.66
CA LEU A 75 10.85 7.98 6.06
C LEU A 75 11.35 8.81 4.88
N GLY A 76 11.10 10.12 4.91
CA GLY A 76 11.56 11.06 3.90
C GLY A 76 10.79 11.01 2.58
N GLU A 77 11.41 11.54 1.53
CA GLU A 77 10.94 11.53 0.14
C GLU A 77 9.61 12.27 -0.12
N HIS A 78 9.01 12.87 0.91
CA HIS A 78 7.75 13.63 0.84
C HIS A 78 7.92 15.10 1.24
N SER A 79 9.13 15.66 1.04
CA SER A 79 9.45 17.08 1.30
C SER A 79 9.01 17.56 2.69
N ASP A 80 9.19 16.71 3.70
CA ASP A 80 8.79 16.95 5.10
C ASP A 80 7.30 17.29 5.30
N LEU A 81 6.46 17.00 4.30
CA LEU A 81 5.02 17.07 4.45
C LEU A 81 4.55 15.95 5.38
N ASP A 82 3.55 16.29 6.19
CA ASP A 82 2.89 15.34 7.08
C ASP A 82 1.97 14.43 6.27
N ILE A 83 2.59 13.40 5.67
CA ILE A 83 1.98 12.36 4.84
C ILE A 83 2.27 11.02 5.51
N GLN A 84 1.24 10.31 5.97
CA GLN A 84 1.39 9.00 6.60
C GLN A 84 1.16 7.85 5.65
N GLY A 85 0.49 8.08 4.52
CA GLY A 85 0.22 7.07 3.48
C GLY A 85 1.46 6.60 2.72
N LYS A 86 2.51 6.17 3.43
CA LYS A 86 3.76 5.63 2.90
C LYS A 86 4.29 4.50 3.78
N ALA A 87 4.64 3.38 3.17
CA ALA A 87 5.25 2.24 3.85
C ALA A 87 6.03 1.38 2.87
N GLY A 88 7.16 0.85 3.32
CA GLY A 88 7.80 -0.31 2.68
C GLY A 88 7.01 -1.58 2.98
N SER A 89 7.35 -2.67 2.32
CA SER A 89 6.78 -4.00 2.56
C SER A 89 7.88 -5.03 2.75
N HIS A 90 7.81 -5.76 3.85
CA HIS A 90 8.56 -7.01 4.04
C HIS A 90 7.67 -8.19 3.68
N LEU A 91 8.12 -9.00 2.73
CA LEU A 91 7.50 -10.27 2.38
C LEU A 91 8.33 -11.40 2.98
N CYS A 92 7.66 -12.30 3.68
CA CYS A 92 8.23 -13.58 4.10
C CYS A 92 7.43 -14.70 3.45
N ILE A 93 8.07 -15.60 2.70
CA ILE A 93 7.44 -16.74 2.05
C ILE A 93 8.35 -17.95 2.25
N ASP A 94 7.83 -19.03 2.84
CA ASP A 94 8.59 -20.27 3.10
C ASP A 94 9.93 -20.03 3.80
N GLY A 95 9.93 -19.11 4.78
CA GLY A 95 11.13 -18.71 5.53
C GLY A 95 12.12 -17.82 4.78
N ARG A 96 11.85 -17.46 3.53
CA ARG A 96 12.66 -16.52 2.73
C ARG A 96 12.09 -15.12 2.81
N SER A 97 12.96 -14.12 2.89
CA SER A 97 12.56 -12.72 3.05
C SER A 97 12.98 -11.85 1.87
N ALA A 98 12.11 -10.93 1.49
CA ALA A 98 12.39 -9.82 0.59
C ALA A 98 11.78 -8.54 1.16
N ALA A 99 12.37 -7.39 0.86
CA ALA A 99 11.83 -6.08 1.23
C ALA A 99 11.82 -5.16 0.01
N CYS A 100 10.78 -4.34 -0.12
CA CYS A 100 10.63 -3.31 -1.13
C CYS A 100 10.03 -2.03 -0.56
#